data_AF-A0A8S3JWS8-F1
#
_entry.id   AF-A0A8S3JWS8-F1
#
_cell.length_a   1.000
_cell.length_b   1.000
_cell.length_c   1.000
_cell.angle_alpha   90.00
_cell.angle_beta   90.00
_cell.angle_gamma   90.00
#
_symmetry.space_group_name_H-M   'P 1'
#
loop_
_entity.id
_entity.type
_entity.pdbx_description
1 polymer ?
#
loop_
_entity_poly.entity_id
_entity_poly.type
_entity_poly.pdbx_seq_one_letter_code
_entity_poly.pdbx_strand_id
1 'polypeptide(L)'
;MTYTTAIQLETKNKMMKTLQYKRLKLPILGIVFLFGMLTVALSITIVVKINKKFSENGFSTEKLMINSKLLHQSSDLGLAESIRMDEVMTYLNELQRIATAFNGTRAVNTPGFNSTLDYIVNHLTANTNYK
;
A
#
# COMPACT_ATOMS: atom_id res chain seq x y z
N MET A 1 -12.23 27.56 61.27
CA MET A 1 -10.82 27.59 60.80
C MET A 1 -10.59 26.48 59.78
N THR A 2 -11.48 26.37 58.78
CA THR A 2 -11.68 25.12 58.00
C THR A 2 -11.53 25.32 56.49
N TYR A 3 -11.37 26.57 56.04
CA TYR A 3 -11.28 26.93 54.62
C TYR A 3 -9.84 26.89 54.09
N THR A 4 -8.84 27.01 54.96
CA THR A 4 -7.42 27.03 54.57
C THR A 4 -6.91 25.65 54.13
N THR A 5 -7.50 24.56 54.63
CA THR A 5 -7.09 23.18 54.31
C THR A 5 -7.56 22.71 52.93
N ALA A 6 -8.73 23.16 52.47
CA ALA A 6 -9.27 22.80 51.15
C ALA A 6 -8.41 23.38 50.00
N ILE A 7 -8.00 24.65 50.12
CA ILE A 7 -7.21 25.35 49.10
C ILE A 7 -5.80 24.74 48.96
N GLN A 8 -5.22 24.27 50.06
CA GLN A 8 -3.90 23.62 50.06
C GLN A 8 -3.93 22.25 49.38
N LEU A 9 -5.03 21.49 49.53
CA LEU A 9 -5.18 20.17 48.91
C LEU A 9 -5.36 20.28 47.39
N GLU A 10 -6.15 21.25 46.92
CA GLU A 10 -6.37 21.49 45.49
C GLU A 10 -5.08 21.93 44.78
N THR A 11 -4.31 22.82 45.42
CA THR A 11 -3.03 23.29 44.88
C THR A 11 -2.00 22.17 44.75
N LYS A 12 -1.90 21.29 45.77
CA LYS A 12 -1.02 20.11 45.71
C LYS A 12 -1.41 19.15 44.59
N ASN A 13 -2.70 18.90 44.40
CA ASN A 13 -3.17 17.99 43.35
C ASN A 13 -2.87 18.53 41.95
N LYS A 14 -3.03 19.86 41.76
CA LYS A 14 -2.67 20.54 40.50
C LYS A 14 -1.17 20.44 40.19
N MET A 15 -0.30 20.66 41.19
CA MET A 15 1.16 20.52 40.99
C MET A 15 1.57 19.07 40.70
N MET A 16 0.96 18.08 41.37
CA MET A 16 1.30 16.67 41.15
C MET A 16 0.95 16.20 39.73
N LYS A 17 -0.17 16.66 39.17
CA LYS A 17 -0.55 16.38 37.77
C LYS A 17 0.43 17.00 36.76
N THR A 18 0.93 18.21 37.01
CA THR A 18 1.93 18.85 36.12
C THR A 18 3.28 18.15 36.11
N LEU A 19 3.67 17.51 37.23
CA LEU A 19 4.92 16.78 37.34
C LEU A 19 4.88 15.44 36.58
N GLN A 20 3.77 14.72 36.65
CA GLN A 20 3.57 13.45 35.95
C GLN A 20 3.54 13.64 34.41
N TYR A 21 2.92 14.72 33.93
CA TYR A 21 2.83 15.01 32.49
C TYR A 21 4.19 15.32 31.85
N LYS A 22 5.13 15.92 32.61
CA LYS A 22 6.49 16.20 32.12
C LYS A 22 7.38 14.95 32.04
N ARG A 23 7.22 13.97 32.95
CA ARG A 23 7.99 12.71 32.88
C ARG A 23 7.55 11.78 31.75
N LEU A 24 6.30 11.90 31.28
CA LEU A 24 5.76 11.02 30.23
C LEU A 24 6.09 11.49 28.80
N LYS A 25 6.33 12.79 28.56
CA LYS A 25 6.62 13.32 27.21
C LYS A 25 8.03 13.01 26.69
N LEU A 26 9.01 12.82 27.58
CA LEU A 26 10.40 12.59 27.19
C LEU A 26 10.64 11.24 26.46
N PRO A 27 10.08 10.09 26.89
CA PRO A 27 10.31 8.83 26.19
C PRO A 27 9.53 8.70 24.87
N ILE A 28 8.35 9.32 24.76
CA ILE A 28 7.48 9.20 23.57
C ILE A 28 8.14 9.85 22.34
N LEU A 29 8.80 10.99 22.51
CA LEU A 29 9.49 11.67 21.41
C LEU A 29 10.68 10.85 20.85
N GLY A 30 11.37 10.10 21.72
CA GLY A 30 12.46 9.21 21.32
C GLY A 30 11.98 8.02 20.48
N ILE A 31 10.84 7.42 20.83
CA ILE A 31 10.27 6.29 20.10
C ILE A 31 9.86 6.71 18.68
N VAL A 32 9.23 7.88 18.52
CA VAL A 32 8.81 8.39 17.20
C VAL A 32 10.02 8.66 16.30
N PHE A 33 11.12 9.19 16.85
CA PHE A 33 12.33 9.46 16.08
C PHE A 33 13.04 8.17 15.62
N LEU A 34 13.06 7.13 16.47
CA LEU A 34 13.65 5.84 16.14
C LEU A 34 12.90 5.15 14.97
N PHE A 35 11.56 5.16 15.01
CA PHE A 35 10.73 4.62 13.93
C PHE A 35 10.89 5.42 12.63
N GLY A 36 11.00 6.76 12.71
CA GLY A 36 11.22 7.61 11.53
C GLY A 36 12.56 7.39 10.83
N MET A 37 13.64 7.13 11.58
CA MET A 37 14.95 6.84 10.98
C MET A 37 15.01 5.44 10.33
N LEU A 38 14.31 4.46 10.91
CA LEU A 38 14.26 3.10 10.37
C LEU A 38 13.54 3.03 9.01
N THR A 39 12.48 3.82 8.82
CA THR A 39 11.74 3.84 7.54
C THR A 39 12.56 4.48 6.42
N VAL A 40 13.28 5.57 6.69
CA VAL A 40 14.13 6.26 5.70
C VAL A 40 15.29 5.37 5.23
N ALA A 41 15.91 4.60 6.14
CA ALA A 41 17.00 3.69 5.79
C ALA A 41 16.54 2.55 4.86
N LEU A 42 15.32 2.01 5.04
CA LEU A 42 14.78 0.99 4.15
C LEU A 42 14.51 1.53 2.73
N SER A 43 14.07 2.78 2.60
CA SER A 43 13.75 3.39 1.30
C SER A 43 14.99 3.59 0.41
N ILE A 44 16.15 3.94 0.99
CA ILE A 44 17.38 4.22 0.20
C ILE A 44 17.90 2.96 -0.50
N THR A 45 17.75 1.77 0.11
CA THR A 45 18.26 0.51 -0.46
C THR A 45 17.51 0.08 -1.72
N ILE A 46 16.22 0.41 -1.82
CA ILE A 46 15.38 0.05 -2.98
C ILE A 46 15.78 0.87 -4.21
N VAL A 47 16.04 2.17 -4.04
CA VAL A 47 16.35 3.09 -5.16
C VAL A 47 17.72 2.77 -5.81
N VAL A 48 18.74 2.44 -5.01
CA VAL A 48 20.09 2.13 -5.54
C VAL A 48 20.09 0.84 -6.37
N LYS A 49 19.29 -0.17 -5.99
CA LYS A 49 19.24 -1.46 -6.69
C LYS A 49 18.51 -1.39 -8.04
N ILE A 50 17.58 -0.43 -8.20
CA ILE A 50 16.88 -0.19 -9.46
C ILE A 50 17.81 0.51 -10.47
N ASN A 51 18.65 1.45 -10.02
CA ASN A 51 19.55 2.17 -10.92
C ASN A 51 20.69 1.27 -11.46
N LYS A 52 21.17 0.31 -10.66
CA LYS A 52 22.18 -0.67 -11.14
C LYS A 52 21.61 -1.66 -12.16
N LYS A 53 20.34 -2.06 -12.02
CA LYS A 53 19.69 -2.98 -12.98
C LYS A 53 19.36 -2.35 -14.33
N PHE A 54 19.28 -1.01 -14.41
CA PHE A 54 19.05 -0.31 -15.67
C PHE A 54 20.33 -0.09 -16.50
N SER A 55 21.51 -0.18 -15.87
CA SER A 55 22.79 0.10 -16.54
C SER A 55 23.47 -1.14 -17.16
N GLU A 56 22.92 -2.35 -16.97
CA GLU A 56 23.53 -3.62 -17.41
C GLU A 56 22.78 -4.33 -18.55
N ASN A 57 21.76 -3.70 -19.14
CA ASN A 57 21.11 -4.18 -20.37
C ASN A 57 21.71 -3.53 -21.62
N GLY A 58 23.05 -3.42 -21.63
CA GLY A 58 23.84 -3.10 -22.81
C GLY A 58 23.74 -4.22 -23.83
N PHE A 59 22.94 -3.97 -24.86
CA PHE A 59 22.80 -4.74 -26.08
C PHE A 59 24.16 -5.12 -26.68
N SER A 60 24.54 -6.40 -26.55
CA SER A 60 25.65 -7.00 -27.29
C SER A 60 25.09 -7.94 -28.34
N THR A 61 24.95 -7.40 -29.55
CA THR A 61 24.86 -8.16 -30.80
C THR A 61 26.17 -8.93 -30.99
N GLU A 62 26.24 -10.17 -30.54
CA GLU A 62 27.18 -11.12 -31.13
C GLU A 62 26.73 -12.57 -30.91
N LYS A 63 26.58 -13.25 -32.05
CA LYS A 63 26.95 -14.66 -32.23
C LYS A 63 25.95 -15.74 -31.77
N LEU A 64 25.05 -16.04 -32.72
CA LEU A 64 24.84 -17.37 -33.31
C LEU A 64 24.78 -18.58 -32.34
N MET A 65 23.56 -19.08 -32.13
CA MET A 65 23.13 -20.47 -31.81
C MET A 65 22.17 -20.54 -30.61
N ILE A 66 20.90 -20.14 -30.78
CA ILE A 66 19.79 -20.75 -30.02
C ILE A 66 18.58 -20.90 -30.96
N ASN A 67 18.65 -21.90 -31.83
CA ASN A 67 17.46 -22.49 -32.43
C ASN A 67 16.64 -23.20 -31.32
N SER A 68 15.32 -23.21 -31.51
CA SER A 68 14.28 -24.02 -30.84
C SER A 68 13.78 -23.69 -29.42
N LYS A 69 14.50 -22.97 -28.54
CA LYS A 69 13.93 -22.60 -27.21
C LYS A 69 13.14 -21.28 -27.20
N LEU A 70 13.40 -20.39 -28.17
CA LEU A 70 12.77 -19.07 -28.26
C LEU A 70 11.30 -19.12 -28.75
N LEU A 71 10.88 -20.24 -29.36
CA LEU A 71 9.50 -20.40 -29.84
C LEU A 71 8.52 -20.81 -28.74
N HIS A 72 9.01 -21.15 -27.54
CA HIS A 72 8.20 -21.45 -26.35
C HIS A 72 8.32 -20.38 -25.25
N GLN A 73 9.17 -19.37 -25.47
CA GLN A 73 9.39 -18.23 -24.57
C GLN A 73 8.99 -16.88 -25.21
N SER A 74 8.35 -16.91 -26.38
CA SER A 74 7.79 -15.74 -27.06
C SER A 74 6.31 -15.54 -26.76
N SER A 75 5.59 -16.59 -26.32
CA SER A 75 4.20 -16.49 -25.86
C SER A 75 4.06 -15.76 -24.52
N ASP A 76 5.04 -15.91 -23.63
CA ASP A 76 5.00 -15.30 -22.29
C ASP A 76 5.35 -13.80 -22.31
N LEU A 77 6.28 -13.39 -23.18
CA LEU A 77 6.49 -11.96 -23.48
C LEU A 77 5.28 -11.35 -24.18
N GLY A 78 4.63 -12.08 -25.10
CA GLY A 78 3.43 -11.61 -25.78
C GLY A 78 2.24 -11.41 -24.85
N LEU A 79 2.04 -12.30 -23.87
CA LEU A 79 0.97 -12.16 -22.88
C LEU A 79 1.22 -10.96 -21.95
N ALA A 80 2.42 -10.84 -21.39
CA ALA A 80 2.76 -9.73 -20.51
C ALA A 80 2.67 -8.37 -21.23
N GLU A 81 3.12 -8.32 -22.50
CA GLU A 81 3.02 -7.12 -23.34
C GLU A 81 1.56 -6.79 -23.72
N SER A 82 0.71 -7.81 -23.86
CA SER A 82 -0.72 -7.59 -24.18
C SER A 82 -1.54 -7.04 -23.01
N ILE A 83 -1.06 -7.18 -21.77
CA ILE A 83 -1.74 -6.63 -20.58
C ILE A 83 -1.32 -5.18 -20.43
N ARG A 84 -2.24 -4.25 -20.72
CA ARG A 84 -1.96 -2.83 -20.58
C ARG A 84 -2.29 -2.36 -19.16
N MET A 85 -1.32 -1.75 -18.48
CA MET A 85 -1.43 -1.41 -17.06
C MET A 85 -2.50 -0.33 -16.78
N ASP A 86 -2.74 0.56 -17.75
CA ASP A 86 -3.82 1.56 -17.73
C ASP A 86 -5.22 0.91 -17.72
N GLU A 87 -5.42 -0.16 -18.48
CA GLU A 87 -6.65 -0.96 -18.44
C GLU A 87 -6.83 -1.63 -17.08
N VAL A 88 -5.77 -2.25 -16.55
CA VAL A 88 -5.79 -2.88 -15.22
C VAL A 88 -6.19 -1.84 -14.16
N MET A 89 -5.60 -0.65 -14.21
CA MET A 89 -5.92 0.40 -13.23
C MET A 89 -7.36 0.90 -13.38
N THR A 90 -7.91 0.93 -14.58
CA THR A 90 -9.33 1.24 -14.83
C THR A 90 -10.23 0.23 -14.13
N TYR A 91 -9.95 -1.07 -14.25
CA TYR A 91 -10.69 -2.12 -13.56
C TYR A 91 -10.58 -1.99 -12.03
N LEU A 92 -9.38 -1.74 -11.51
CA LEU A 92 -9.18 -1.57 -10.06
C LEU A 92 -9.93 -0.34 -9.51
N ASN A 93 -9.94 0.76 -10.26
CA ASN A 93 -10.70 1.96 -9.89
C ASN A 93 -12.21 1.68 -9.84
N GLU A 94 -12.72 0.90 -10.78
CA GLU A 94 -14.14 0.55 -10.81
C GLU A 94 -14.52 -0.39 -9.65
N LEU A 95 -13.66 -1.37 -9.34
CA LEU A 95 -13.83 -2.20 -8.15
C LEU A 95 -13.78 -1.38 -6.85
N GLN A 96 -12.92 -0.37 -6.78
CA GLN A 96 -12.89 0.56 -5.65
C GLN A 96 -14.16 1.41 -5.58
N ARG A 97 -14.66 1.91 -6.73
CA ARG A 97 -15.93 2.65 -6.80
C ARG A 97 -17.09 1.82 -6.27
N ILE A 98 -17.18 0.55 -6.67
CA ILE A 98 -18.17 -0.41 -6.17
C ILE A 98 -18.03 -0.57 -4.65
N ALA A 99 -16.82 -0.83 -4.15
CA ALA A 99 -16.59 -0.96 -2.71
C ALA A 99 -17.07 0.29 -1.96
N THR A 100 -16.69 1.49 -2.43
CA THR A 100 -17.08 2.76 -1.82
C THR A 100 -18.60 2.97 -1.82
N ALA A 101 -19.30 2.56 -2.89
CA ALA A 101 -20.75 2.63 -2.96
C ALA A 101 -21.46 1.67 -1.96
N PHE A 102 -20.81 0.58 -1.57
CA PHE A 102 -21.34 -0.44 -0.67
C PHE A 102 -20.53 -0.54 0.62
N ASN A 103 -20.48 0.57 1.37
CA ASN A 103 -19.92 0.66 2.72
C ASN A 103 -18.44 0.23 2.82
N GLY A 104 -17.67 0.40 1.75
CA GLY A 104 -16.27 0.04 1.68
C GLY A 104 -15.99 -1.46 1.57
N THR A 105 -16.99 -2.30 1.27
CA THR A 105 -16.82 -3.76 1.24
C THR A 105 -17.27 -4.40 -0.07
N ARG A 106 -16.55 -5.47 -0.44
CA ARG A 106 -16.90 -6.42 -1.51
C ARG A 106 -16.81 -7.86 -1.02
N ALA A 107 -16.95 -8.05 0.30
CA ALA A 107 -16.92 -9.37 0.91
C ALA A 107 -18.12 -10.21 0.44
N VAL A 108 -17.96 -11.53 0.40
CA VAL A 108 -19.04 -12.47 0.05
C VAL A 108 -20.30 -12.22 0.89
N ASN A 109 -21.47 -12.49 0.31
CA ASN A 109 -22.79 -12.21 0.93
C ASN A 109 -23.07 -10.74 1.23
N THR A 110 -22.41 -9.81 0.52
CA THR A 110 -22.74 -8.37 0.57
C THR A 110 -23.24 -7.88 -0.78
N PRO A 111 -24.01 -6.78 -0.83
CA PRO A 111 -24.41 -6.15 -2.10
C PRO A 111 -23.20 -5.76 -2.97
N GLY A 112 -22.08 -5.32 -2.36
CA GLY A 112 -20.86 -4.96 -3.09
C GLY A 112 -20.19 -6.14 -3.80
N PHE A 113 -20.34 -7.36 -3.27
CA PHE A 113 -19.90 -8.57 -3.96
C PHE A 113 -20.76 -8.86 -5.19
N ASN A 114 -22.10 -8.80 -5.06
CA ASN A 114 -23.01 -9.03 -6.19
C ASN A 114 -22.78 -8.00 -7.31
N SER A 115 -22.65 -6.71 -6.97
CA SER A 115 -22.34 -5.69 -7.97
C SER A 115 -20.95 -5.86 -8.61
N THR A 116 -20.00 -6.44 -7.90
CA THR A 116 -18.70 -6.82 -8.48
C THR A 116 -18.86 -7.93 -9.51
N LEU A 117 -19.67 -8.95 -9.21
CA LEU A 117 -19.96 -10.01 -10.17
C LEU A 117 -20.68 -9.47 -11.39
N ASP A 118 -21.71 -8.64 -11.21
CA ASP A 118 -22.45 -8.03 -12.32
C ASP A 118 -21.50 -7.23 -13.23
N TYR A 119 -20.60 -6.44 -12.64
CA TYR A 119 -19.60 -5.70 -13.40
C TYR A 119 -18.68 -6.61 -14.22
N ILE A 120 -18.11 -7.64 -13.59
CA ILE A 120 -17.18 -8.57 -14.26
C ILE A 120 -17.90 -9.34 -15.36
N VAL A 121 -19.09 -9.88 -15.07
CA VAL A 121 -19.90 -10.63 -16.04
C VAL A 121 -20.24 -9.74 -17.22
N ASN A 122 -20.77 -8.54 -17.00
CA ASN A 122 -21.10 -7.61 -18.08
C ASN A 122 -19.87 -7.24 -18.91
N HIS A 123 -18.73 -7.00 -18.26
CA HIS A 123 -17.50 -6.67 -18.96
C HIS A 123 -17.00 -7.84 -19.82
N LEU A 124 -17.00 -9.06 -19.27
CA LEU A 124 -16.60 -10.26 -20.01
C LEU A 124 -17.56 -10.55 -21.17
N THR A 125 -18.88 -10.49 -20.95
CA THR A 125 -19.88 -10.70 -22.01
C THR A 125 -19.75 -9.67 -23.13
N ALA A 126 -19.41 -8.41 -22.81
CA ALA A 126 -19.28 -7.36 -23.82
C ALA A 126 -17.97 -7.43 -24.62
N ASN A 127 -16.88 -7.92 -24.02
CA ASN A 127 -15.53 -7.82 -24.59
C ASN A 127 -14.90 -9.17 -24.95
N THR A 128 -15.55 -10.29 -24.64
CA THR A 128 -15.02 -11.64 -24.84
C THR A 128 -16.10 -12.61 -25.35
N ASN A 129 -15.76 -13.89 -25.49
CA ASN A 129 -16.69 -14.97 -25.83
C ASN A 129 -17.36 -15.61 -24.59
N TYR A 130 -17.33 -14.93 -23.44
CA TYR A 130 -17.95 -15.37 -22.20
C TYR A 130 -19.47 -15.44 -22.32
N LYS A 131 -20.06 -16.58 -21.93
CA LYS A 131 -21.49 -16.90 -21.99
C LYS A 131 -21.99 -17.43 -20.66
#